data_AF-A0A951WX78-F1
#
_entry.id   AF-A0A951WX78-F1
#
_cell.length_a   1.000
_cell.length_b   1.000
_cell.length_c   1.000
_cell.angle_alpha   90.00
_cell.angle_beta   90.00
_cell.angle_gamma   90.00
#
_symmetry.space_group_name_H-M   'P 1'
#
loop_
_entity.id
_entity.type
_entity.pdbx_description
1 polymer ?
#
loop_
_entity_poly.entity_id
_entity_poly.type
_entity_poly.pdbx_seq_one_letter_code
_entity_poly.pdbx_strand_id
1 'polypeptide(L)'
;MTRQLGVEEGLPSEHVLALAAGSDGRVWIGTDAGLALYAGGTVTTITIAQGLASNYIRAIALAPDGAVWVATPAGASVCCRS
;
A
#
# COMPACT_ATOMS: atom_id res chain seq x y z
N MET A 1 23.19 6.27 1.85
CA MET A 1 22.30 7.10 1.01
C MET A 1 20.89 6.64 1.27
N THR A 2 19.99 7.55 1.64
CA THR A 2 18.56 7.27 1.83
C THR A 2 17.78 7.81 0.63
N ARG A 3 16.67 7.18 0.29
CA ARG A 3 15.70 7.70 -0.68
C ARG A 3 14.42 8.09 0.05
N GLN A 4 13.94 9.30 -0.22
CA GLN A 4 12.66 9.78 0.27
C GLN A 4 11.56 9.42 -0.73
N LEU A 5 10.38 9.08 -0.23
CA LEU A 5 9.16 8.85 -1.00
C LEU A 5 8.06 9.67 -0.36
N GLY A 6 7.55 10.66 -1.08
CA GLY A 6 6.42 11.49 -0.70
C GLY A 6 5.41 11.61 -1.85
N VAL A 7 4.55 12.61 -1.76
CA VAL A 7 3.49 12.89 -2.74
C VAL A 7 4.05 13.18 -4.14
N GLU A 8 5.24 13.78 -4.22
CA GLU A 8 5.92 14.06 -5.49
C GLU A 8 6.40 12.76 -6.17
N GLU A 9 6.76 11.73 -5.39
CA GLU A 9 7.10 10.40 -5.91
C GLU A 9 5.88 9.52 -6.18
N GLY A 10 4.66 10.00 -5.89
CA GLY A 10 3.41 9.32 -6.15
C GLY A 10 2.73 8.70 -4.92
N LEU A 11 3.24 8.94 -3.71
CA LEU A 11 2.59 8.49 -2.48
C LEU A 11 1.23 9.20 -2.31
N PRO A 12 0.14 8.50 -1.91
CA PRO A 12 -1.17 9.13 -1.80
C PRO A 12 -1.29 10.15 -0.66
N SER A 13 -0.45 10.04 0.36
CA SER A 13 -0.36 10.98 1.50
C SER A 13 0.97 10.79 2.22
N GLU A 14 1.52 11.88 2.75
CA GLU A 14 2.71 11.87 3.62
C GLU A 14 2.46 11.19 4.97
N HIS A 15 1.19 10.98 5.34
CA HIS A 15 0.80 10.40 6.60
C HIS A 15 0.74 8.88 6.49
N VAL A 16 1.90 8.24 6.66
CA VAL A 16 2.07 6.79 6.59
C VAL A 16 1.64 6.14 7.91
N LEU A 17 0.74 5.16 7.81
CA LEU A 17 0.14 4.45 8.95
C LEU A 17 0.60 2.98 9.04
N ALA A 18 0.95 2.37 7.92
CA ALA A 18 1.34 0.96 7.86
C ALA A 18 2.40 0.71 6.78
N LEU A 19 3.29 -0.24 7.04
CA LEU A 19 4.28 -0.74 6.08
C LEU A 19 4.26 -2.26 6.08
N ALA A 20 4.36 -2.86 4.89
CA ALA A 20 4.61 -4.30 4.74
C ALA A 20 5.61 -4.55 3.61
N ALA A 21 6.79 -5.06 3.97
CA ALA A 21 7.84 -5.40 3.03
C ALA A 21 7.73 -6.86 2.58
N GLY A 22 7.65 -7.07 1.27
CA GLY A 22 7.71 -8.39 0.65
C GLY A 22 9.15 -8.85 0.45
N SER A 23 9.33 -10.16 0.28
CA SER A 23 10.66 -10.79 0.09
C SER A 23 11.30 -10.48 -1.27
N ASP A 24 10.56 -9.88 -2.20
CA ASP A 24 11.00 -9.52 -3.55
C ASP A 24 11.37 -8.04 -3.69
N GLY A 25 11.56 -7.35 -2.56
CA GLY A 25 11.90 -5.92 -2.52
C GLY A 25 10.72 -5.00 -2.78
N ARG A 26 9.49 -5.53 -2.91
CA ARG A 26 8.27 -4.72 -2.90
C ARG A 26 7.95 -4.23 -1.51
N VAL A 27 7.47 -3.00 -1.40
CA VAL A 27 6.98 -2.45 -0.14
C VAL A 27 5.59 -1.88 -0.35
N TRP A 28 4.64 -2.38 0.44
CA TRP A 28 3.31 -1.81 0.54
C TRP A 28 3.28 -0.76 1.64
N ILE A 29 2.72 0.40 1.32
CA ILE A 29 2.71 1.59 2.16
C ILE A 29 1.26 2.03 2.31
N GLY A 30 0.70 1.88 3.50
CA GLY A 30 -0.66 2.29 3.84
C GLY A 30 -0.64 3.70 4.40
N THR A 31 -1.47 4.58 3.86
CA THR A 31 -1.60 5.97 4.31
C THR A 31 -3.05 6.26 4.74
N ASP A 32 -3.32 7.48 5.18
CA ASP A 32 -4.69 7.95 5.43
C ASP A 32 -5.47 8.32 4.14
N ALA A 33 -4.83 8.27 2.97
CA ALA A 33 -5.43 8.64 1.68
C ALA A 33 -5.28 7.58 0.57
N GLY A 34 -4.67 6.43 0.85
CA GLY A 34 -4.65 5.29 -0.06
C GLY A 34 -3.59 4.26 0.29
N LEU A 35 -3.45 3.27 -0.59
CA LEU A 35 -2.37 2.29 -0.54
C LEU A 35 -1.38 2.58 -1.66
N ALA A 36 -0.09 2.57 -1.34
CA ALA A 36 0.98 2.65 -2.32
C ALA A 36 1.77 1.34 -2.39
N LEU A 37 2.17 0.95 -3.59
CA LEU A 37 3.13 -0.12 -3.84
C LEU A 37 4.41 0.50 -4.38
N TYR A 38 5.51 0.36 -3.64
CA TYR A 38 6.84 0.61 -4.15
C TYR A 38 7.43 -0.67 -4.73
N ALA A 39 7.81 -0.64 -6.01
CA ALA A 39 8.44 -1.75 -6.71
C ALA A 39 9.42 -1.22 -7.76
N GLY A 40 10.66 -1.71 -7.74
CA GLY A 40 11.65 -1.36 -8.78
C GLY A 40 11.95 0.13 -8.93
N GLY A 41 11.71 0.93 -7.89
CA GLY A 41 11.92 2.38 -7.92
C GLY A 41 10.71 3.21 -8.28
N THR A 42 9.57 2.59 -8.58
CA THR A 42 8.30 3.25 -8.93
C THR A 42 7.30 3.08 -7.79
N VAL A 43 6.49 4.12 -7.55
CA VAL A 43 5.34 4.07 -6.65
C VAL A 43 4.06 3.97 -7.49
N THR A 44 3.19 3.02 -7.16
CA THR A 44 1.85 2.89 -7.75
C THR A 44 0.81 3.05 -6.66
N THR A 45 -0.16 3.95 -6.88
CA THR A 45 -1.21 4.27 -5.91
C THR A 45 -2.50 3.55 -6.25
N ILE A 46 -3.12 3.00 -5.21
CA ILE A 46 -4.37 2.26 -5.23
C ILE A 46 -5.32 2.94 -4.24
N THR A 47 -6.53 3.23 -4.68
CA THR A 47 -7.58 3.93 -3.94
C THR A 47 -8.88 3.15 -4.04
N ILE A 48 -9.96 3.69 -3.48
CA ILE A 48 -11.31 3.17 -3.68
C ILE A 48 -11.71 3.05 -5.16
N ALA A 49 -11.15 3.90 -6.05
CA ALA A 49 -11.42 3.83 -7.48
C ALA A 49 -10.86 2.54 -8.13
N GLN A 50 -9.93 1.86 -7.45
CA GLN A 50 -9.35 0.59 -7.87
C GLN A 50 -9.81 -0.59 -6.99
N GLY A 51 -10.83 -0.39 -6.14
CA GLY A 51 -11.47 -1.47 -5.36
C GLY A 51 -11.05 -1.58 -3.90
N LEU A 52 -10.31 -0.61 -3.34
CA LEU A 52 -10.14 -0.56 -1.88
C LEU A 52 -11.48 -0.26 -1.19
N ALA A 53 -11.69 -0.84 -0.01
CA ALA A 53 -12.87 -0.60 0.81
C ALA A 53 -12.88 0.82 1.39
N SER A 54 -11.70 1.40 1.65
CA SER A 54 -11.50 2.79 2.05
C SER A 54 -10.07 3.21 1.75
N ASN A 55 -9.85 4.52 1.58
CA ASN A 55 -8.53 5.11 1.43
C ASN A 55 -7.75 5.17 2.74
N TYR A 56 -8.38 4.97 3.89
CA TYR A 56 -7.72 5.00 5.19
C TYR A 56 -7.18 3.62 5.57
N ILE A 57 -5.86 3.42 5.45
CA ILE A 57 -5.23 2.11 5.62
C ILE A 57 -4.70 1.96 7.05
N ARG A 58 -5.22 0.99 7.81
CA ARG A 58 -4.80 0.74 9.20
C ARG A 58 -3.74 -0.33 9.35
N ALA A 59 -3.79 -1.36 8.52
CA ALA A 59 -2.83 -2.45 8.55
C ALA A 59 -2.75 -3.14 7.19
N ILE A 60 -1.60 -3.77 6.95
CA ILE A 60 -1.32 -4.55 5.76
C ILE A 60 -0.73 -5.88 6.20
N ALA A 61 -1.21 -7.00 5.65
CA ALA A 61 -0.65 -8.31 5.90
C ALA A 61 -0.35 -9.02 4.57
N LEU A 62 0.88 -9.54 4.45
CA LEU A 62 1.30 -10.33 3.31
C LEU A 62 1.08 -11.81 3.64
N ALA A 63 0.33 -12.49 2.79
CA ALA A 63 0.09 -13.92 2.93
C ALA A 63 1.14 -14.74 2.16
N PRO A 64 1.43 -15.99 2.57
CA PRO A 64 2.41 -16.85 1.90
C PRO A 64 2.07 -17.19 0.43
N ASP A 65 0.79 -17.15 0.07
CA ASP A 65 0.30 -17.32 -1.30
C ASP A 65 0.50 -16.07 -2.18
N GLY A 66 1.08 -15.01 -1.61
CA GLY A 66 1.33 -13.74 -2.28
C GLY A 66 0.14 -12.77 -2.25
N ALA A 67 -0.96 -13.11 -1.59
CA ALA A 67 -2.07 -12.18 -1.38
C ALA A 67 -1.69 -11.05 -0.42
N VAL A 68 -2.30 -9.89 -0.63
CA VAL A 68 -2.10 -8.70 0.21
C VAL A 68 -3.44 -8.32 0.81
N TRP A 69 -3.53 -8.47 2.13
CA TRP A 69 -4.70 -8.10 2.91
C TRP A 69 -4.52 -6.68 3.43
N VAL A 70 -5.56 -5.87 3.23
CA VAL A 70 -5.57 -4.45 3.56
C VAL A 70 -6.73 -4.20 4.51
N ALA A 71 -6.42 -3.83 5.75
CA ALA A 71 -7.42 -3.51 6.76
C ALA A 71 -7.75 -2.02 6.74
N THR A 72 -9.04 -1.70 6.63
CA THR A 72 -9.55 -0.32 6.61
C THR A 72 -10.71 -0.17 7.60
N PRO A 73 -11.12 1.06 7.96
CA PRO A 73 -12.32 1.29 8.76
C PRO A 73 -13.63 0.77 8.12
N ALA A 74 -13.65 0.60 6.80
CA ALA A 74 -14.82 0.15 6.04
C ALA A 74 -14.83 -1.37 5.76
N GLY A 75 -13.89 -2.12 6.36
CA GLY A 75 -13.71 -3.56 6.13
C GLY A 75 -12.34 -3.89 5.55
N ALA A 76 -12.18 -5.13 5.07
CA ALA A 76 -10.94 -5.63 4.49
C ALA A 76 -11.01 -5.67 2.96
N SER A 77 -9.91 -5.31 2.30
CA SER A 77 -9.69 -5.53 0.87
C SER A 77 -8.59 -6.55 0.65
N VAL A 78 -8.70 -7.33 -0.43
CA VAL A 78 -7.65 -8.24 -0.88
C VAL A 78 -7.18 -7.83 -2.26
N CYS A 79 -5.86 -7.65 -2.41
CA CYS A 79 -5.24 -7.50 -3.71
C CYS A 79 -4.68 -8.87 -4.11
N CYS A 80 -5.32 -9.51 -5.10
CA CYS A 80 -4.79 -10.71 -5.73
C CYS A 80 -3.71 -10.29 -6.74
N ARG A 81 -2.56 -10.99 -6.76
CA ARG A 81 -1.58 -10.78 -7.83
C ARG A 81 -2.25 -11.05 -9.19
N SER A 82 -2.09 -10.13 -10.14
CA SER A 82 -2.13 -10.46 -11.58
C SER A 82 -0.84 -11.16 -11.97
#